data_AF-A0A814FJU1-F1
#
_entry.id   AF-A0A814FJU1-F1
#
_cell.length_a   1.000
_cell.length_b   1.000
_cell.length_c   1.000
_cell.angle_alpha   90.00
_cell.angle_beta   90.00
_cell.angle_gamma   90.00
#
_symmetry.space_group_name_H-M   'P 1'
#
loop_
_entity.id
_entity.type
_entity.pdbx_description
1 polymer ?
#
loop_
_entity_poly.entity_id
_entity_poly.type
_entity_poly.pdbx_seq_one_letter_code
_entity_poly.pdbx_strand_id
1 'polypeptide(L)'
;SLLGNYLPIRDMNKLVNKYKHNKYKFNTNVNLCEPQPPNLYGRLRIEERKANKSLIDKMEKENPEVKFGGFWSPKNCQARHKVS
;
A
#
# COMPACT_ATOMS: atom_id res chain seq x y z
N SER A 1 25.44 -26.18 6.27
CA SER A 1 25.30 -25.12 5.24
C SER A 1 23.92 -24.51 5.31
N LEU A 2 23.83 -23.26 5.78
CA LEU A 2 22.57 -22.53 6.01
C LEU A 2 22.11 -21.87 4.70
N LEU A 3 21.14 -22.45 4.01
CA LEU A 3 20.41 -21.77 2.93
C LEU A 3 19.02 -21.43 3.45
N GLY A 4 18.88 -20.17 3.87
CA GLY A 4 17.62 -19.59 4.31
C GLY A 4 16.57 -19.60 3.20
N ASN A 5 15.32 -19.84 3.61
CA ASN A 5 14.14 -19.80 2.76
C ASN A 5 13.89 -18.38 2.26
N TYR A 6 14.49 -18.00 1.12
CA TYR A 6 14.12 -16.78 0.42
C TYR A 6 12.76 -16.97 -0.27
N LEU A 7 11.81 -16.07 0.01
CA LEU A 7 10.54 -16.00 -0.71
C LEU A 7 10.83 -15.81 -2.22
N PRO A 8 10.05 -16.44 -3.12
CA PRO A 8 10.33 -16.39 -4.55
C PRO A 8 10.25 -14.94 -5.04
N ILE A 9 11.36 -14.46 -5.59
CA ILE A 9 11.48 -13.16 -6.23
C ILE A 9 10.42 -13.11 -7.34
N ARG A 10 9.33 -12.35 -7.13
CA ARG A 10 8.29 -12.13 -8.15
C ARG A 10 8.97 -11.50 -9.38
N ASP A 11 8.69 -12.00 -10.57
CA ASP A 11 9.26 -11.49 -11.84
C ASP A 11 9.01 -9.98 -11.97
N MET A 12 10.07 -9.21 -11.73
CA MET A 12 10.05 -7.75 -11.74
C MET A 12 9.64 -7.19 -13.11
N ASN A 13 9.99 -7.87 -14.21
CA ASN A 13 9.68 -7.40 -15.55
C ASN A 13 8.18 -7.50 -15.84
N LYS A 14 7.54 -8.59 -15.40
CA LYS A 14 6.09 -8.78 -15.50
C LYS A 14 5.31 -7.75 -14.67
N LEU A 15 5.82 -7.41 -13.49
CA LEU A 15 5.21 -6.39 -12.61
C LEU A 15 5.36 -4.98 -13.20
N VAL A 16 6.56 -4.61 -13.64
CA VAL A 16 6.83 -3.29 -14.24
C VAL A 16 5.97 -3.04 -15.48
N ASN A 17 5.79 -4.05 -16.34
CA ASN A 17 4.96 -3.93 -17.53
C ASN A 17 3.46 -3.76 -17.20
N LYS A 18 2.97 -4.35 -16.10
CA LYS A 18 1.57 -4.16 -15.64
C LYS A 18 1.29 -2.71 -15.20
N TYR A 19 2.28 -2.00 -14.65
CA TYR A 19 2.07 -0.69 -14.01
C TYR A 19 2.62 0.52 -14.80
N LYS A 20 3.24 0.30 -15.97
CA LYS A 20 3.94 1.35 -16.74
C LYS A 20 3.08 2.43 -17.41
N HIS A 21 1.73 2.34 -17.40
CA HIS A 21 0.89 3.21 -18.24
C HIS A 21 -0.02 4.23 -17.54
N ASN A 22 0.00 4.37 -16.21
CA ASN A 22 -0.82 5.39 -15.55
C ASN A 22 0.02 6.62 -15.17
N LYS A 23 0.11 7.59 -16.09
CA LYS A 23 0.44 8.98 -15.72
C LYS A 23 -0.69 9.49 -14.80
N TYR A 24 -0.46 9.44 -13.49
CA TYR A 24 -1.40 9.98 -12.50
C TYR A 24 -1.55 11.48 -12.72
N LYS A 25 -2.69 11.91 -13.25
CA LYS A 25 -3.10 13.32 -13.25
C LYS A 25 -3.42 13.70 -11.81
N PHE A 26 -2.56 14.49 -11.17
CA PHE A 26 -2.89 15.14 -9.90
C PHE A 26 -3.86 16.27 -10.19
N ASN A 27 -5.10 16.13 -9.74
CA ASN A 27 -6.07 17.22 -9.77
C ASN A 27 -5.65 18.24 -8.68
N THR A 28 -5.34 19.47 -9.08
CA THR A 28 -4.74 20.50 -8.20
C THR A 28 -5.77 21.25 -7.36
N ASN A 29 -7.07 20.98 -7.52
CA ASN A 29 -8.17 21.63 -6.80
C ASN A 29 -8.87 20.69 -5.83
N VAL A 30 -8.11 20.06 -4.92
CA VAL A 30 -8.69 19.26 -3.83
C VAL A 30 -8.39 19.93 -2.51
N ASN A 31 -9.43 20.11 -1.68
CA ASN A 31 -9.26 20.65 -0.34
C ASN A 31 -8.27 19.81 0.46
N LEU A 32 -7.57 20.45 1.40
CA LEU A 32 -6.73 19.72 2.35
C LEU A 32 -7.59 18.75 3.16
N CYS A 33 -7.04 17.57 3.44
CA CYS A 33 -7.70 16.63 4.35
C CYS A 33 -7.89 17.26 5.74
N GLU A 34 -8.92 16.79 6.44
CA GLU A 34 -9.17 17.16 7.83
C GLU A 34 -7.92 16.90 8.70
N PRO A 35 -7.63 17.76 9.70
CA PRO A 35 -6.48 17.57 10.58
C PRO A 35 -6.48 16.20 11.28
N GLN A 36 -7.66 15.72 11.65
CA GLN A 36 -7.87 14.38 12.20
C GLN A 36 -8.74 13.58 11.23
N PRO A 37 -8.28 12.43 10.72
CA PRO A 37 -9.12 11.58 9.89
C PRO A 37 -10.39 11.13 10.65
N PRO A 38 -11.56 11.13 10.02
CA PRO A 38 -12.82 10.78 10.69
C PRO A 38 -12.93 9.28 11.02
N ASN A 39 -12.17 8.42 10.31
CA ASN A 39 -12.29 6.97 10.37
C ASN A 39 -11.21 6.30 11.24
N LEU A 40 -10.88 6.91 12.38
CA LEU A 40 -9.90 6.33 13.32
C LEU A 40 -10.61 5.38 14.30
N TYR A 41 -10.23 4.10 14.27
CA TYR A 41 -10.80 3.06 15.16
C TYR A 41 -10.24 3.10 16.60
N GLY A 42 -9.21 3.91 16.87
CA GLY A 42 -8.58 4.00 18.18
C GLY A 42 -7.72 2.78 18.50
N ARG A 43 -7.99 2.12 19.63
CA ARG A 43 -7.20 0.97 20.10
C ARG A 43 -7.45 -0.26 19.22
N LEU A 44 -6.38 -0.84 18.70
CA LEU A 44 -6.42 -2.10 17.95
C LEU A 44 -5.77 -3.23 18.78
N ARG A 45 -6.34 -4.43 18.69
CA ARG A 45 -5.72 -5.66 19.21
C ARG A 45 -4.73 -6.19 18.17
N ILE A 46 -3.48 -6.37 18.56
CA ILE A 46 -2.44 -6.94 17.68
C ILE A 46 -2.28 -8.44 17.99
N GLU A 47 -2.32 -9.25 16.95
CA GLU A 47 -2.02 -10.69 17.03
C GLU A 47 -0.78 -10.97 16.19
N GLU A 48 0.27 -11.50 16.82
CA GLU A 48 1.48 -11.88 16.11
C GLU A 48 1.23 -13.14 15.28
N ARG A 49 1.33 -13.00 13.96
CA ARG A 49 1.26 -14.12 13.01
C ARG A 49 2.53 -14.09 12.15
N LYS A 50 3.12 -15.26 11.91
CA LYS A 50 4.27 -15.36 11.00
C LYS A 50 3.84 -14.94 9.60
N ALA A 51 4.55 -13.97 9.02
CA ALA A 51 4.31 -13.52 7.65
C ALA A 51 4.51 -14.69 6.67
N ASN A 52 3.54 -14.87 5.78
CA ASN A 52 3.62 -15.87 4.72
C ASN A 52 2.93 -15.32 3.46
N LYS A 53 3.15 -15.99 2.32
CA LYS A 53 2.63 -15.56 1.03
C LYS A 53 1.10 -15.43 1.02
N SER A 54 0.37 -16.37 1.62
CA SER A 54 -1.10 -16.34 1.65
C SER A 54 -1.63 -15.13 2.42
N LEU A 55 -0.99 -14.77 3.53
CA LEU A 55 -1.33 -13.59 4.30
C LEU A 55 -1.06 -12.30 3.50
N ILE A 56 0.10 -12.20 2.84
CA ILE A 56 0.44 -11.03 2.02
C ILE A 56 -0.53 -10.90 0.83
N ASP A 57 -0.80 -12.00 0.12
CA ASP A 57 -1.73 -12.02 -1.01
C ASP A 57 -3.16 -11.64 -0.57
N LYS A 58 -3.56 -12.01 0.66
CA LYS A 58 -4.83 -11.59 1.25
C LYS A 58 -4.85 -10.08 1.54
N MET A 59 -3.79 -9.55 2.16
CA MET A 59 -3.66 -8.11 2.46
C MET A 59 -3.67 -7.26 1.18
N GLU A 60 -3.02 -7.71 0.11
CA GLU A 60 -3.04 -7.04 -1.21
C GLU A 60 -4.46 -6.97 -1.80
N LYS A 61 -5.31 -7.99 -1.57
CA LYS A 61 -6.71 -7.98 -2.02
C LYS A 61 -7.61 -7.11 -1.15
N GLU A 62 -7.36 -7.05 0.15
CA GLU A 62 -8.13 -6.27 1.11
C GLU A 62 -7.85 -4.76 1.01
N ASN A 63 -6.67 -4.37 0.52
CA ASN A 63 -6.24 -2.97 0.40
C ASN A 63 -5.90 -2.62 -1.08
N PRO A 64 -6.86 -2.72 -2.01
CA PRO A 64 -6.62 -2.57 -3.46
C PRO A 64 -6.17 -1.17 -3.89
N GLU A 65 -6.35 -0.17 -3.04
CA GLU A 65 -5.94 1.21 -3.27
C GLU A 65 -4.44 1.45 -3.06
N VAL A 66 -3.75 0.53 -2.37
CA VAL A 66 -2.30 0.59 -2.18
C VAL A 66 -1.62 0.14 -3.47
N LYS A 67 -0.78 1.02 -4.03
CA LYS A 67 -0.04 0.76 -5.26
C LYS A 67 1.25 0.00 -4.95
N PHE A 68 1.83 -0.57 -6.00
CA PHE A 68 3.13 -1.24 -5.93
C PHE A 68 4.18 -0.38 -5.22
N GLY A 69 4.97 -0.97 -4.33
CA GLY A 69 5.93 -0.25 -3.49
C GLY A 69 5.33 0.36 -2.21
N GLY A 70 4.06 0.06 -1.90
CA GLY A 70 3.40 0.56 -0.70
C GLY A 70 2.89 2.00 -0.83
N PHE A 71 2.84 2.55 -2.04
CA PHE A 71 2.39 3.93 -2.26
C PHE A 71 0.87 4.05 -2.15
N TRP A 72 0.40 4.99 -1.34
CA TRP A 72 -1.01 5.32 -1.22
C TRP A 72 -1.23 6.82 -1.02
N SER A 73 -2.37 7.33 -1.49
CA SER A 73 -2.82 8.69 -1.23
C SER A 73 -4.35 8.77 -1.23
N PRO A 74 -4.98 9.60 -0.38
CA PRO A 74 -6.42 9.79 -0.41
C PRO A 74 -6.89 10.34 -1.78
N LYS A 75 -8.07 9.92 -2.23
CA LYS A 75 -8.62 10.31 -3.54
C LYS A 75 -9.35 11.66 -3.53
N ASN A 76 -9.95 12.02 -2.38
CA ASN A 76 -10.92 13.12 -2.28
C ASN A 76 -10.37 14.37 -1.58
N CYS A 77 -9.12 14.32 -1.11
CA CYS A 77 -8.47 15.45 -0.44
C CYS A 77 -6.96 15.36 -0.62
N GLN A 78 -6.26 16.47 -0.40
CA GLN A 78 -4.81 16.50 -0.39
C GLN A 78 -4.31 16.31 1.05
N ALA A 79 -3.57 15.22 1.29
CA ALA A 79 -2.95 14.97 2.59
C ALA A 79 -1.86 16.02 2.89
N ARG A 80 -1.82 16.48 4.15
CA ARG A 80 -0.78 17.41 4.63
C ARG A 80 0.57 16.70 4.81
N HIS A 81 0.54 15.42 5.12
CA HIS A 81 1.72 14.62 5.44
C HIS A 81 2.21 13.84 4.23
N LYS A 82 3.52 13.91 3.97
CA LYS A 82 4.24 13.04 3.04
C LYS A 82 5.21 12.20 3.87
N VAL A 83 4.92 10.92 4.02
CA VAL A 83 5.68 9.98 4.87
C VAL A 83 6.40 8.99 3.97
N SER A 84 7.67 8.73 4.28
CA SER A 84 8.57 7.80 3.58
C SER A 84 8.88 6.59 4.46
#